data_AF-A0A5S4TB63-F1
#
_entry.id   AF-A0A5S4TB63-F1
#
_cell.length_a   1.000
_cell.length_b   1.000
_cell.length_c   1.000
_cell.angle_alpha   90.00
_cell.angle_beta   90.00
_cell.angle_gamma   90.00
#
_symmetry.space_group_name_H-M   'P 1'
#
loop_
_entity.id
_entity.type
_entity.pdbx_description
1 polymer ?
#
loop_
_entity_poly.entity_id
_entity_poly.type
_entity_poly.pdbx_seq_one_letter_code
_entity_poly.pdbx_strand_id
1 'polypeptide(L)'
;SGRVALVGDAAHAPSFLSGQGTSLALVGAYVLAGELAAHGDPAHGFASYERLARPFMEANQALALNNGGTLLMPRTQEELDARNEILATMRTSGPAPSYGERTSQVHNSLKLPDYTHLIVG
;
A
#
# COMPACT_ATOMS: atom_id res chain seq x y z
N SER A 1 -2.46 -1.81 27.77
CA SER A 1 -2.59 -1.89 26.29
C SER A 1 -1.96 -3.20 25.84
N GLY A 2 -2.66 -4.06 25.09
CA GLY A 2 -2.14 -5.40 24.77
C GLY A 2 -3.14 -6.37 24.12
N ARG A 3 -4.41 -5.96 24.00
CA ARG A 3 -5.48 -6.72 23.30
C ARG A 3 -6.13 -5.93 22.17
N VAL A 4 -5.56 -4.77 21.82
CA VAL A 4 -6.11 -3.86 20.81
C VAL A 4 -5.01 -3.62 19.78
N ALA A 5 -5.35 -3.82 18.52
CA ALA A 5 -4.53 -3.46 17.38
C ALA A 5 -5.36 -2.59 16.42
N LEU A 6 -4.67 -1.73 15.68
CA LEU A 6 -5.25 -0.94 14.60
C LEU A 6 -4.91 -1.64 13.27
N VAL A 7 -5.78 -1.51 12.28
CA VAL A 7 -5.59 -2.06 10.93
C VAL A 7 -6.20 -1.12 9.90
N GLY A 8 -5.75 -1.22 8.64
CA GLY A 8 -6.21 -0.36 7.55
C GLY A 8 -5.84 1.10 7.79
N ASP A 9 -6.71 2.03 7.39
CA ASP A 9 -6.44 3.47 7.51
C ASP A 9 -6.23 3.93 8.96
N ALA A 10 -6.84 3.25 9.93
CA ALA A 10 -6.64 3.56 11.34
C ALA A 10 -5.20 3.28 11.81
N ALA A 11 -4.47 2.37 11.14
CA ALA A 11 -3.07 2.05 11.45
C ALA A 11 -2.09 2.72 10.47
N HIS A 12 -2.44 2.74 9.19
CA HIS A 12 -1.52 3.04 8.11
C HIS A 12 -2.19 3.87 7.02
N ALA A 13 -2.97 4.89 7.38
CA ALA A 13 -3.63 5.81 6.43
C ALA A 13 -2.73 6.09 5.22
N PRO A 14 -3.02 5.49 4.06
CA PRO A 14 -2.27 5.79 2.87
C PRO A 14 -2.61 7.21 2.46
N SER A 15 -1.61 7.97 2.02
CA SER A 15 -1.93 9.22 1.32
C SER A 15 -2.79 8.88 0.10
N PHE A 16 -3.87 9.65 -0.07
CA PHE A 16 -4.93 9.48 -1.07
C PHE A 16 -4.38 9.25 -2.50
N LEU A 17 -3.17 9.76 -2.75
CA LEU A 17 -2.46 9.71 -4.03
C LEU A 17 -1.85 8.34 -4.36
N SER A 18 -1.78 7.41 -3.41
CA SER A 18 -1.26 6.04 -3.68
C SER A 18 -2.28 5.16 -4.42
N GLY A 19 -3.59 5.44 -4.31
CA GLY A 19 -4.65 4.59 -4.85
C GLY A 19 -4.76 3.18 -4.23
N GLN A 20 -4.09 2.91 -3.10
CA GLN A 20 -3.95 1.56 -2.54
C GLN A 20 -4.76 1.27 -1.27
N GLY A 21 -5.60 2.20 -0.80
CA GLY A 21 -6.34 2.06 0.47
C GLY A 21 -7.00 0.70 0.66
N THR A 22 -7.78 0.24 -0.32
CA THR A 22 -8.45 -1.06 -0.27
C THR A 22 -7.47 -2.24 -0.27
N SER A 23 -6.45 -2.22 -1.14
CA SER A 23 -5.45 -3.29 -1.23
C SER A 23 -4.68 -3.44 0.09
N LEU A 24 -4.24 -2.31 0.67
CA LEU A 24 -3.53 -2.30 1.96
C LEU A 24 -4.43 -2.79 3.10
N ALA A 25 -5.71 -2.40 3.10
CA ALA A 25 -6.67 -2.88 4.10
C ALA A 25 -6.87 -4.41 4.02
N LEU A 26 -7.02 -4.96 2.81
CA LEU A 26 -7.17 -6.40 2.60
C LEU A 26 -5.92 -7.18 3.02
N VAL A 27 -4.74 -6.72 2.61
CA VAL A 27 -3.46 -7.33 2.99
C VAL A 27 -3.28 -7.27 4.51
N GLY A 28 -3.53 -6.11 5.13
CA GLY A 28 -3.40 -5.92 6.56
C GLY A 28 -4.35 -6.83 7.36
N ALA A 29 -5.61 -6.96 6.92
CA ALA A 29 -6.58 -7.84 7.55
C ALA A 29 -6.17 -9.33 7.44
N TYR A 30 -5.71 -9.76 6.27
CA TYR A 30 -5.23 -11.13 6.04
C TYR A 30 -4.05 -11.49 6.95
N VAL A 31 -3.02 -10.65 7.00
CA VAL A 31 -1.82 -10.90 7.82
C VAL A 31 -2.17 -10.84 9.30
N LEU A 32 -2.98 -9.87 9.75
CA LEU A 32 -3.38 -9.77 11.15
C LEU A 32 -4.15 -11.01 11.62
N ALA A 33 -5.13 -11.47 10.83
CA ALA A 33 -5.91 -12.66 11.15
C ALA A 33 -5.03 -13.91 11.22
N GLY A 34 -4.12 -14.07 10.26
CA GLY A 34 -3.20 -15.21 10.22
C GLY A 34 -2.22 -15.24 11.39
N GLU A 35 -1.59 -14.12 11.73
CA GLU A 35 -0.70 -14.04 12.88
C GLU A 35 -1.46 -14.25 14.21
N LEU A 36 -2.67 -13.71 14.35
CA LEU A 36 -3.49 -14.00 15.54
C LEU A 36 -3.87 -15.48 15.66
N ALA A 37 -4.08 -16.19 14.55
CA ALA A 37 -4.35 -17.62 14.56
C ALA A 37 -3.10 -18.47 14.83
N ALA A 38 -1.92 -18.02 14.35
CA ALA A 38 -0.66 -18.74 14.49
C ALA A 38 -0.07 -18.66 15.92
N HIS A 39 -0.44 -17.64 16.69
CA HIS A 39 0.10 -17.39 18.03
C HIS A 39 -0.97 -17.58 19.11
N GLY A 40 -0.67 -18.36 20.15
CA GLY A 40 -1.58 -18.55 21.29
C GLY A 40 -1.72 -17.29 22.18
N ASP A 41 -0.74 -16.38 22.14
CA ASP A 41 -0.79 -15.07 22.79
C ASP A 41 -0.98 -13.96 21.74
N PRO A 42 -2.08 -13.18 21.80
CA PRO A 42 -2.34 -12.06 20.90
C PRO A 42 -1.19 -11.05 20.82
N ALA A 43 -0.40 -10.86 21.89
CA ALA A 43 0.72 -9.93 21.87
C ALA A 43 1.79 -10.34 20.84
N HIS A 44 2.07 -11.63 20.71
CA HIS A 44 3.00 -12.15 19.69
C HIS A 44 2.43 -12.05 18.28
N GLY A 45 1.11 -12.26 18.14
CA GLY A 45 0.40 -12.05 16.87
C GLY A 45 0.50 -10.61 16.39
N PHE A 46 0.23 -9.63 17.27
CA PHE A 46 0.36 -8.22 16.94
C PHE A 46 1.80 -7.82 16.59
N ALA A 47 2.79 -8.29 17.35
CA ALA A 47 4.20 -7.99 17.08
C ALA A 47 4.66 -8.58 15.72
N SER A 48 4.16 -9.76 15.36
CA SER A 48 4.49 -10.38 14.08
C SER A 48 3.77 -9.73 12.90
N TYR A 49 2.49 -9.37 13.06
CA TYR A 49 1.75 -8.56 12.11
C TYR A 49 2.50 -7.26 11.81
N GLU A 50 2.89 -6.54 12.87
CA GLU A 50 3.58 -5.26 12.76
C GLU A 50 4.90 -5.39 11.99
N ARG A 51 5.71 -6.40 12.32
CA ARG A 51 6.99 -6.68 11.67
C ARG A 51 6.83 -6.98 10.17
N LEU A 52 5.77 -7.69 9.78
CA LEU A 52 5.53 -8.09 8.39
C LEU A 52 4.87 -6.97 7.57
N ALA A 53 3.86 -6.31 8.13
CA ALA A 53 3.04 -5.35 7.40
C ALA A 53 3.72 -3.98 7.27
N ARG A 54 4.42 -3.49 8.31
CA ARG A 54 4.96 -2.12 8.35
C ARG A 54 5.83 -1.74 7.15
N PRO A 55 6.85 -2.54 6.73
CA PRO A 55 7.69 -2.16 5.61
C PRO A 55 6.92 -2.03 4.29
N PHE A 56 5.93 -2.91 4.08
CA PHE A 56 5.07 -2.88 2.90
C PHE A 56 4.15 -1.64 2.89
N MET A 57 3.58 -1.30 4.06
CA MET A 57 2.73 -0.12 4.21
C MET A 57 3.52 1.17 3.98
N GLU A 58 4.70 1.30 4.59
CA GLU A 58 5.57 2.46 4.45
C GLU A 58 6.05 2.64 2.99
N ALA A 59 6.38 1.55 2.29
CA ALA A 59 6.74 1.60 0.88
C ALA A 59 5.59 2.12 -0.01
N ASN A 60 4.36 1.64 0.22
CA ASN A 60 3.18 2.11 -0.52
C ASN A 60 2.78 3.55 -0.18
N GLN A 61 2.98 3.98 1.08
CA GLN A 61 2.80 5.38 1.47
C GLN A 61 3.83 6.30 0.80
N ALA A 62 5.08 5.86 0.68
CA ALA A 62 6.15 6.63 0.03
C ALA A 62 5.90 6.85 -1.48
N LEU A 63 5.16 5.95 -2.16
CA LEU A 63 4.72 6.19 -3.54
C LEU A 63 3.88 7.46 -3.65
N ALA A 64 3.03 7.74 -2.67
CA ALA A 64 2.15 8.92 -2.71
C ALA A 64 2.93 10.25 -2.64
N LEU A 65 4.12 10.23 -2.04
CA LEU A 65 5.02 11.39 -1.96
C LEU A 65 5.81 11.59 -3.26
N ASN A 66 6.07 10.51 -4.00
CA ASN A 66 7.00 10.50 -5.13
C ASN A 66 6.31 10.37 -6.52
N ASN A 67 5.09 9.85 -6.59
CA ASN A 67 4.39 9.52 -7.84
C ASN A 67 3.12 10.37 -8.05
N GLY A 68 3.26 11.70 -8.15
CA GLY A 68 2.19 12.47 -8.78
C GLY A 68 1.47 13.47 -7.90
N GLY A 69 2.12 14.02 -6.88
CA GLY A 69 1.65 15.27 -6.26
C GLY A 69 1.35 16.34 -7.31
N THR A 70 2.24 16.53 -8.30
CA THR A 70 2.06 17.48 -9.40
C THR A 70 1.22 16.97 -10.58
N LEU A 71 1.20 15.65 -10.83
CA LEU A 71 0.33 15.06 -11.86
C LEU A 71 -1.15 15.08 -11.42
N LEU A 72 -1.45 14.83 -10.16
CA LEU A 72 -2.82 14.80 -9.63
C LEU A 72 -3.24 16.18 -9.08
N MET A 73 -2.33 16.90 -8.43
CA MET A 73 -2.60 18.18 -7.78
C MET A 73 -1.54 19.25 -8.16
N PRO A 74 -1.53 19.73 -9.42
CA PRO A 74 -0.66 20.84 -9.81
C PRO A 74 -0.98 22.09 -8.97
N ARG A 75 0.05 22.71 -8.43
CA ARG A 75 0.00 23.89 -7.56
C ARG A 75 0.37 25.17 -8.29
N THR A 76 1.00 25.05 -9.46
CA THR A 76 1.37 26.17 -10.34
C THR A 76 0.84 25.96 -11.75
N GLN A 77 0.81 27.04 -12.54
CA GLN A 77 0.43 26.96 -13.95
C GLN A 77 1.41 26.11 -14.77
N GLU A 78 2.72 26.24 -14.48
CA GLU A 78 3.76 25.43 -15.13
C GLU A 78 3.57 23.93 -14.86
N GLU A 79 3.23 23.55 -13.63
CA GLU A 79 2.92 22.15 -13.26
C GLU A 79 1.66 21.64 -13.98
N LEU A 80 0.64 22.49 -14.15
CA LEU A 80 -0.59 22.16 -14.87
C LEU A 80 -0.34 21.93 -16.37
N ASP A 81 0.46 22.78 -16.99
CA ASP A 81 0.79 22.69 -18.41
C ASP A 81 1.63 21.42 -18.68
N ALA A 82 2.65 21.17 -17.86
CA ALA A 82 3.46 19.95 -17.93
C ALA A 82 2.61 18.68 -17.75
N ARG A 83 1.66 18.67 -16.80
CA ARG A 83 0.69 17.57 -16.65
C ARG A 83 -0.13 17.36 -17.92
N ASN A 84 -0.67 18.44 -18.49
CA ASN A 84 -1.55 18.36 -19.64
C ASN A 84 -0.80 17.82 -20.89
N GLU A 85 0.48 18.17 -21.05
CA GLU A 85 1.33 17.58 -22.09
C GLU A 85 1.55 16.08 -21.89
N ILE A 86 1.84 15.65 -20.66
CA ILE A 86 1.98 14.22 -20.33
C ILE A 86 0.69 13.46 -20.65
N LEU A 87 -0.47 13.99 -20.25
CA LEU A 87 -1.77 13.37 -20.50
C LEU A 87 -2.13 13.35 -22.00
N ALA A 88 -1.80 14.40 -22.74
CA ALA A 88 -1.98 14.45 -24.19
C ALA A 88 -1.13 13.39 -24.89
N THR A 89 0.12 13.23 -24.46
CA THR A 89 1.04 12.20 -24.97
C THR A 89 0.55 10.79 -24.65
N MET A 90 -0.04 10.57 -23.46
CA MET A 90 -0.62 9.27 -23.10
C MET A 90 -1.82 8.89 -23.99
N ARG A 91 -2.62 9.86 -24.42
CA ARG A 91 -3.75 9.62 -25.35
C ARG A 91 -3.29 9.13 -26.73
N THR A 92 -2.11 9.54 -27.17
CA THR A 92 -1.62 9.24 -28.52
C THR A 92 -0.65 8.07 -28.56
N SER A 93 0.15 7.87 -27.50
CA SER A 93 1.28 6.93 -27.49
C SER A 93 1.17 5.80 -26.47
N GLY A 94 0.11 5.77 -25.66
CA GLY A 94 -0.04 4.83 -24.55
C GLY A 94 0.64 5.29 -23.25
N PRO A 95 0.55 4.51 -22.16
CA PRO A 95 1.05 4.94 -20.85
C PRO A 95 2.57 5.15 -20.84
N ALA A 96 3.04 6.20 -20.16
CA ALA A 96 4.46 6.48 -20.02
C ALA A 96 5.20 5.33 -19.28
N PRO A 97 6.35 4.83 -19.79
CA PRO A 97 7.04 3.65 -19.23
C PRO A 97 7.39 3.78 -17.74
N SER A 98 7.73 4.99 -17.28
CA SER A 98 8.27 5.23 -15.94
C SER A 98 7.24 5.29 -14.82
N TYR A 99 5.95 5.47 -15.13
CA TYR A 99 4.91 5.61 -14.11
C TYR A 99 4.36 4.25 -13.64
N GLY A 100 4.30 3.26 -14.55
CA GLY A 100 3.72 1.94 -14.27
C GLY A 100 4.65 0.96 -13.54
N GLU A 101 5.93 0.92 -13.92
CA GLU A 101 6.86 -0.14 -13.46
C GLU A 101 7.24 -0.04 -11.97
N ARG A 102 7.66 1.13 -11.47
CA ARG A 102 8.03 1.30 -10.05
C ARG A 102 6.84 1.11 -9.12
N THR A 103 5.66 1.55 -9.55
CA THR A 103 4.40 1.43 -8.83
C THR A 103 4.01 -0.05 -8.67
N SER A 104 4.14 -0.83 -9.75
CA SER A 104 3.89 -2.28 -9.74
C SER A 104 4.83 -3.04 -8.81
N GLN A 105 6.12 -2.68 -8.78
CA GLN A 105 7.10 -3.35 -7.90
C GLN A 105 6.75 -3.18 -6.41
N VAL A 106 6.35 -1.97 -6.01
CA VAL A 106 6.00 -1.68 -4.61
C VAL A 106 4.67 -2.34 -4.22
N HIS A 107 3.66 -2.32 -5.10
CA HIS A 107 2.38 -3.00 -4.84
C HIS A 107 2.51 -4.50 -4.62
N ASN A 108 3.53 -5.13 -5.21
CA ASN A 108 3.80 -6.57 -5.11
C ASN A 108 4.98 -6.91 -4.18
N SER A 109 5.44 -5.97 -3.37
CA SER A 109 6.67 -6.15 -2.56
C SER A 109 6.51 -7.07 -1.35
N LEU A 110 5.28 -7.31 -0.89
CA LEU A 110 4.99 -8.27 0.18
C LEU A 110 4.58 -9.63 -0.40
N LYS A 111 5.40 -10.65 -0.14
CA LYS A 111 4.98 -12.04 -0.32
C LYS A 111 4.06 -12.42 0.83
N LEU A 112 2.80 -12.71 0.54
CA LEU A 112 1.83 -13.10 1.55
C LEU A 112 2.23 -14.43 2.23
N PRO A 113 2.22 -14.51 3.57
CA PRO A 113 2.38 -15.77 4.27
C PRO A 113 1.23 -16.73 3.96
N ASP A 114 1.50 -18.03 3.99
CA ASP A 114 0.49 -19.07 3.81
C ASP A 114 -0.03 -19.54 5.16
N TYR A 115 -1.27 -19.18 5.49
CA TYR A 115 -1.95 -19.59 6.73
C TYR A 115 -2.90 -20.79 6.55
N THR A 116 -2.96 -21.40 5.37
CA THR A 116 -3.92 -22.46 5.05
C THR A 116 -3.78 -23.68 5.97
N HIS A 117 -2.56 -23.96 6.42
CA HIS A 117 -2.27 -25.04 7.35
C HIS A 117 -2.92 -24.87 8.74
N LEU A 118 -3.38 -23.66 9.08
CA LEU A 118 -4.09 -23.36 10.34
C LEU A 118 -5.60 -23.58 10.24
N ILE A 119 -6.14 -23.79 9.03
CA ILE A 119 -7.59 -23.88 8.77
C ILE A 119 -8.10 -25.33 8.90
N VAL A 120 -7.22 -26.31 9.06
CA VAL A 120 -7.62 -27.73 9.18
C VAL A 120 -8.16 -27.99 10.58
N GLY A 121 -9.48 -27.95 10.71
CA GLY A 121 -10.26 -28.52 11.81
C GLY A 121 -10.69 -29.95 11.55
#